data_AF-A0AAD0AWG5-F1
#
_entry.id   AF-A0AAD0AWG5-F1
#
_cell.length_a   1.000
_cell.length_b   1.000
_cell.length_c   1.000
_cell.angle_alpha   90.00
_cell.angle_beta   90.00
_cell.angle_gamma   90.00
#
_symmetry.space_group_name_H-M   'P 1'
#
loop_
_entity.id
_entity.type
_entity.pdbx_description
1 polymer ?
#
loop_
_entity_poly.entity_id
_entity_poly.type
_entity_poly.pdbx_seq_one_letter_code
_entity_poly.pdbx_strand_id
1 'polypeptide(L)'
;MKFSLKNSQNEYSISLIEKEIFLIRNSETNLNIHLKFNGEKNNFFYEIENFKQNFLVLGENYSYNKEKGIFQFSYTLFDINHNEINKIEIAIKRV
;
A
#
# COMPACT_ATOMS: atom_id res chain seq x y z
N MET A 1 -11.69 4.15 7.09
CA MET A 1 -10.70 5.05 7.73
C MET A 1 -9.88 5.73 6.64
N LYS A 2 -9.50 7.00 6.77
CA LYS A 2 -8.71 7.71 5.75
C LYS A 2 -7.59 8.51 6.42
N PHE A 3 -6.39 8.41 5.87
CA PHE A 3 -5.23 9.24 6.20
C PHE A 3 -4.78 9.94 4.93
N SER A 4 -4.45 11.22 5.05
CA SER A 4 -3.86 12.00 3.98
C SER A 4 -2.64 12.71 4.50
N LEU A 5 -1.54 12.64 3.76
CA LEU A 5 -0.29 13.33 4.06
C LEU A 5 0.13 14.07 2.80
N LYS A 6 0.53 15.33 2.93
CA LYS A 6 1.07 16.12 1.83
C LYS A 6 2.43 16.65 2.22
N ASN A 7 3.42 16.50 1.34
CA ASN A 7 4.70 17.17 1.45
C ASN A 7 4.91 18.10 0.24
N SER A 8 6.10 18.71 0.13
CA SER A 8 6.42 19.65 -0.95
C SER A 8 6.33 19.06 -2.35
N GLN A 9 6.39 17.73 -2.49
CA GLN A 9 6.52 17.03 -3.77
C GLN A 9 5.36 16.07 -4.05
N ASN A 10 4.66 15.58 -3.02
CA ASN A 10 3.75 14.46 -3.13
C ASN A 10 2.54 14.64 -2.23
N GLU A 11 1.41 14.08 -2.67
CA GLU A 11 0.23 13.86 -1.84
C GLU A 11 0.00 12.36 -1.71
N TYR A 12 -0.02 11.88 -0.47
CA TYR A 12 -0.25 10.49 -0.11
C TYR A 12 -1.64 10.38 0.50
N SER A 13 -2.39 9.36 0.08
CA SER A 13 -3.62 8.97 0.76
C SER A 13 -3.64 7.48 1.03
N ILE A 14 -4.10 7.12 2.22
CA ILE A 14 -4.25 5.74 2.67
C ILE A 14 -5.69 5.61 3.15
N SER A 15 -6.45 4.71 2.54
CA SER A 15 -7.84 4.48 2.91
C SER A 15 -8.12 3.00 3.16
N LEU A 16 -8.86 2.72 4.23
CA LEU A 16 -9.39 1.41 4.57
C LEU A 16 -10.90 1.42 4.32
N ILE A 17 -11.36 0.59 3.39
CA ILE A 17 -12.77 0.42 2.97
C ILE A 17 -13.04 -1.08 2.89
N GLU A 18 -14.07 -1.59 3.57
CA GLU A 18 -14.50 -3.01 3.46
C GLU A 18 -13.38 -4.08 3.59
N LYS A 19 -12.36 -3.79 4.42
CA LYS A 19 -11.15 -4.63 4.62
C LYS A 19 -10.14 -4.62 3.46
N GLU A 20 -10.21 -3.61 2.60
CA GLU A 20 -9.22 -3.32 1.57
C GLU A 20 -8.50 -2.01 1.91
N ILE A 21 -7.20 -1.97 1.64
CA ILE A 21 -6.40 -0.76 1.79
C ILE A 21 -5.98 -0.24 0.41
N PHE A 22 -6.27 1.02 0.15
CA PHE A 22 -5.78 1.74 -1.02
C PHE A 22 -4.68 2.70 -0.56
N LEU A 23 -3.49 2.55 -1.13
CA LEU A 23 -2.37 3.47 -0.95
C LEU A 23 -2.16 4.20 -2.28
N ILE A 24 -2.38 5.50 -2.26
CA ILE A 24 -2.25 6.35 -3.44
C ILE A 24 -1.19 7.39 -3.13
N ARG A 25 -0.18 7.49 -4.01
CA ARG A 25 0.72 8.63 -4.08
C ARG A 25 0.43 9.37 -5.37
N ASN A 26 -0.09 10.58 -5.24
CA ASN A 26 -0.22 11.53 -6.33
C ASN A 26 1.06 12.37 -6.40
N SER A 27 1.81 12.22 -7.49
CA SER A 27 3.09 12.89 -7.75
C SER A 27 3.39 12.86 -9.26
N GLU A 28 4.58 13.32 -9.68
CA GLU A 28 5.03 13.09 -11.06
C GLU A 28 5.02 11.60 -11.43
N THR A 29 5.27 10.71 -10.45
CA THR A 29 5.17 9.26 -10.60
C THR A 29 4.05 8.69 -9.74
N ASN A 30 2.83 8.71 -10.28
CA ASN A 30 1.67 8.19 -9.58
C ASN A 30 1.87 6.72 -9.19
N LEU A 31 1.53 6.39 -7.95
CA LEU A 31 1.59 5.03 -7.45
C LEU A 31 0.28 4.70 -6.77
N ASN A 32 -0.32 3.59 -7.20
CA ASN A 32 -1.59 3.09 -6.68
C ASN A 32 -1.40 1.62 -6.30
N ILE A 33 -1.43 1.34 -5.00
CA ILE A 33 -1.40 -0.03 -4.49
C ILE A 33 -2.77 -0.33 -3.90
N HIS A 34 -3.37 -1.42 -4.36
CA HIS A 34 -4.60 -1.98 -3.80
C HIS A 34 -4.27 -3.27 -3.05
N LEU A 35 -4.43 -3.24 -1.74
CA LEU A 35 -4.22 -4.38 -0.86
C LEU A 35 -5.56 -4.97 -0.45
N LYS A 36 -5.82 -6.21 -0.87
CA LYS A 36 -6.92 -7.01 -0.35
C LYS A 36 -6.39 -7.96 0.72
N PHE A 37 -7.15 -8.12 1.78
CA PHE A 37 -6.83 -8.99 2.91
C PHE A 37 -7.73 -10.24 2.90
N ASN A 38 -7.87 -10.84 1.72
CA ASN A 38 -8.67 -12.04 1.45
C ASN A 38 -7.81 -13.28 1.15
N GLY A 39 -6.49 -13.18 1.26
CA GLY A 39 -5.54 -14.26 0.96
C GLY A 39 -5.13 -14.36 -0.52
N GLU A 40 -5.64 -13.47 -1.38
CA GLU A 40 -5.32 -13.48 -2.82
C GLU A 40 -4.28 -12.42 -3.19
N LYS A 41 -3.42 -12.78 -4.15
CA LYS A 41 -2.49 -11.85 -4.79
C LYS A 41 -3.26 -10.96 -5.76
N ASN A 42 -2.96 -9.66 -5.77
CA ASN A 42 -3.53 -8.70 -6.70
C ASN A 42 -2.41 -8.07 -7.55
N ASN A 43 -2.75 -7.67 -8.77
CA ASN A 43 -1.79 -6.99 -9.65
C ASN A 43 -1.44 -5.61 -9.08
N PHE A 44 -0.15 -5.31 -9.03
CA PHE A 44 0.38 -3.99 -8.76
C PHE A 44 1.21 -3.54 -9.94
N PHE A 45 0.70 -2.53 -10.64
CA PHE A 45 1.37 -1.98 -11.81
C PHE A 45 2.20 -0.77 -11.40
N TYR A 46 3.51 -0.84 -11.65
CA TYR A 46 4.46 0.23 -11.34
C TYR A 46 5.03 0.81 -12.63
N GLU A 47 4.82 2.10 -12.83
CA GLU A 47 5.24 2.83 -14.01
C GLU A 47 5.90 4.16 -13.61
N ILE A 48 7.12 4.35 -14.09
CA ILE A 48 7.88 5.59 -14.08
C ILE A 48 8.48 5.77 -15.49
N GLU A 49 8.98 6.96 -15.83
CA GLU A 49 9.33 7.34 -17.22
C GLU A 49 10.04 6.26 -18.06
N ASN A 50 11.06 5.60 -17.50
CA ASN A 50 11.87 4.60 -18.20
C ASN A 50 11.68 3.16 -17.66
N PHE A 51 10.69 2.92 -16.81
CA PHE A 51 10.47 1.60 -16.21
C PHE A 51 9.00 1.31 -16.01
N LYS A 52 8.57 0.16 -16.53
CA LYS A 52 7.19 -0.32 -16.47
C LYS A 52 7.20 -1.80 -16.12
N GLN A 53 6.59 -2.17 -14.99
CA GLN A 53 6.60 -3.55 -14.53
C GLN A 53 5.30 -3.89 -13.79
N ASN A 54 4.79 -5.08 -14.05
CA ASN A 54 3.75 -5.69 -13.23
C ASN A 54 4.40 -6.47 -12.09
N PHE A 55 3.87 -6.28 -10.90
CA PHE A 55 4.16 -7.05 -9.70
C PHE A 55 2.85 -7.65 -9.17
N LEU A 56 2.99 -8.52 -8.17
CA LEU A 56 1.86 -8.99 -7.39
C LEU A 56 2.02 -8.55 -5.94
N VAL A 57 0.91 -8.20 -5.29
CA VAL A 57 0.88 -7.83 -3.88
C VAL A 57 -0.12 -8.70 -3.13
N LEU A 58 0.24 -9.13 -1.92
CA LEU A 58 -0.61 -9.88 -1.00
C LEU A 58 -0.74 -9.10 0.31
N GLY A 59 -1.94 -8.65 0.65
CA GLY A 59 -2.22 -8.10 1.97
C GLY A 59 -2.21 -9.22 3.02
N GLU A 60 -1.42 -9.09 4.07
CA GLU A 60 -1.28 -10.12 5.09
C GLU A 60 -2.04 -9.76 6.37
N ASN A 61 -1.64 -8.67 7.04
CA ASN A 61 -2.21 -8.25 8.32
C ASN A 61 -2.56 -6.77 8.29
N TYR A 62 -3.61 -6.38 9.01
CA TYR A 62 -3.86 -4.98 9.35
C TYR A 62 -4.54 -4.87 10.71
N SER A 63 -4.28 -3.79 11.43
CA SER A 63 -4.93 -3.52 12.71
C SER A 63 -4.99 -2.02 12.99
N TYR A 64 -5.98 -1.62 13.78
CA TYR A 64 -6.14 -0.23 14.22
C TYR A 64 -6.25 -0.18 15.74
N ASN A 65 -5.20 0.34 16.39
CA ASN A 65 -5.21 0.62 17.81
C ASN A 65 -5.83 2.01 18.05
N LYS A 66 -7.08 2.04 18.49
CA LYS A 66 -7.83 3.27 18.77
C LYS A 66 -7.21 4.10 19.91
N GLU A 67 -6.75 3.44 20.98
CA GLU A 67 -6.19 4.12 22.16
C GLU A 67 -4.88 4.84 21.83
N LYS A 68 -4.01 4.19 21.04
CA LYS A 68 -2.72 4.74 20.62
C LYS A 68 -2.82 5.59 19.35
N GLY A 69 -3.95 5.58 18.66
CA GLY A 69 -4.14 6.25 17.37
C GLY A 69 -3.19 5.71 16.28
N ILE A 70 -2.88 4.41 16.31
CA ILE A 70 -1.94 3.76 15.39
C ILE A 70 -2.71 2.82 14.47
N PHE A 71 -2.58 3.05 13.16
CA PHE A 71 -2.99 2.12 12.12
C PHE A 71 -1.77 1.43 11.54
N GLN A 72 -1.78 0.11 11.45
CA GLN A 72 -0.67 -0.65 10.90
C GLN A 72 -1.17 -1.73 9.94
N PHE A 73 -0.36 -2.05 8.94
CA PHE A 73 -0.64 -3.12 8.00
C PHE A 73 0.65 -3.63 7.34
N SER A 74 0.61 -4.86 6.84
CA SER A 74 1.70 -5.48 6.10
C SER A 74 1.24 -6.10 4.79
N TYR A 75 2.15 -6.14 3.82
CA TYR A 75 1.94 -6.84 2.56
C TYR A 75 3.25 -7.38 2.01
N THR A 76 3.15 -8.43 1.21
CA THR A 76 4.29 -9.04 0.50
C THR A 76 4.22 -8.67 -0.98
N LEU A 77 5.36 -8.25 -1.53
CA LEU A 77 5.56 -7.95 -2.94
C LEU A 77 6.21 -9.14 -3.63
N PHE A 78 5.68 -9.54 -4.78
CA PHE A 78 6.20 -10.62 -5.60
C PHE A 78 6.49 -10.15 -7.02
N ASP A 79 7.41 -10.84 -7.69
CA ASP A 79 7.60 -10.71 -9.13
C ASP A 79 6.48 -11.42 -9.92
N ILE A 80 6.53 -11.30 -11.25
CA ILE A 80 5.58 -11.97 -12.16
C ILE A 80 5.65 -13.50 -12.11
N ASN A 81 6.76 -14.07 -11.61
CA ASN A 81 6.98 -15.50 -11.47
C ASN A 81 6.56 -16.00 -10.07
N HIS A 82 5.87 -15.16 -9.29
CA HIS A 82 5.40 -15.44 -7.94
C HIS A 82 6.52 -15.60 -6.90
N ASN A 83 7.76 -15.24 -7.21
CA ASN A 83 8.84 -15.20 -6.24
C ASN A 83 8.66 -14.00 -5.32
N GLU A 84 8.84 -14.21 -4.03
CA GLU A 84 8.82 -13.12 -3.06
C GLU A 84 10.02 -12.19 -3.30
N ILE A 85 9.74 -10.90 -3.48
CA ILE A 85 10.75 -9.85 -3.61
C ILE A 85 11.03 -9.26 -2.23
N ASN A 86 9.97 -8.88 -1.51
CA ASN A 86 10.08 -8.21 -0.23
C ASN A 86 8.77 -8.29 0.57
N LYS A 87 8.88 -8.09 1.88
CA LYS A 87 7.77 -7.91 2.81
C LYS A 87 7.84 -6.52 3.43
N ILE A 88 6.73 -5.79 3.35
CA ILE A 88 6.63 -4.40 3.78
C ILE A 88 5.64 -4.32 4.93
N GLU A 89 6.05 -3.68 6.02
CA GLU A 89 5.19 -3.33 7.15
C GLU A 89 5.15 -1.81 7.32
N ILE A 90 3.94 -1.27 7.47
CA ILE A 90 3.69 0.17 7.58
C ILE A 90 2.90 0.42 8.86
N ALA A 91 3.38 1.36 9.68
CA ALA A 91 2.65 1.88 10.83
C ALA A 91 2.49 3.40 10.69
N ILE A 92 1.25 3.87 10.81
CA ILE A 92 0.86 5.27 10.71
C ILE A 92 0.30 5.67 12.06
N LYS A 93 0.98 6.62 12.69
CA LYS A 93 0.54 7.25 13.94
C LYS A 93 0.01 8.64 13.62
N ARG A 94 -1.21 8.94 14.06
CA ARG A 94 -1.71 10.32 14.06
C ARG A 94 -1.05 11.04 15.24
N VAL A 95 -0.19 12.01 14.93
CA VAL A 95 0.50 12.87 15.92
C VAL A 95 -0.34 14.12 16.16
#